data_AF-X1JC38-F1
#
_entry.id   AF-X1JC38-F1
#
_cell.length_a   1.000
_cell.length_b   1.000
_cell.length_c   1.000
_cell.angle_alpha   90.00
_cell.angle_beta   90.00
_cell.angle_gamma   90.00
#
_symmetry.space_group_name_H-M   'P 1'
#
loop_
_entity.id
_entity.type
_entity.pdbx_description
1 polymer ?
#
loop_
_entity_poly.entity_id
_entity_poly.type
_entity_poly.pdbx_seq_one_letter_code
_entity_poly.pdbx_strand_id
1 'polypeptide(L)'
;MSTVVIFLIAIIAGIIILLLFIGIGIYNSIVSLRNRVDNSWHQIDVQLRKRYDLIPNLVETVKGYARHERETLQNVINARKIGIDAKTVKEQAKAENMITGTLKSLFALSENYPNLKAEKISLKL
;
A
#
# COMPACT_ATOMS: atom_id res chain seq x y z
N MET A 1 -63.84 10.79 -10.71
CA MET A 1 -62.45 11.27 -10.48
C MET A 1 -61.99 11.92 -11.77
N SER A 2 -61.60 13.20 -11.75
CA SER A 2 -61.27 13.95 -12.99
C SER A 2 -60.02 13.37 -13.67
N THR A 3 -60.03 13.26 -14.99
CA THR A 3 -58.89 12.81 -15.81
C THR A 3 -57.60 13.59 -15.51
N VAL A 4 -57.74 14.86 -15.12
CA VAL A 4 -56.65 15.74 -14.68
C VAL A 4 -55.96 15.20 -13.42
N VAL A 5 -56.71 14.66 -12.46
CA VAL A 5 -56.16 14.13 -11.21
C VAL A 5 -55.34 12.88 -11.47
N ILE A 6 -55.80 12.00 -12.37
CA ILE A 6 -55.08 10.78 -12.78
C ILE A 6 -53.75 11.15 -13.45
N PHE A 7 -53.76 12.17 -14.31
CA PHE A 7 -52.57 12.65 -14.99
C PHE A 7 -51.52 13.23 -14.02
N LEU A 8 -51.94 14.02 -13.03
CA LEU A 8 -51.03 14.54 -11.99
C LEU A 8 -50.40 13.43 -11.16
N ILE A 9 -51.17 12.41 -10.78
CA ILE A 9 -50.66 11.25 -10.03
C ILE A 9 -49.62 10.50 -10.86
N ALA A 10 -49.86 10.31 -12.16
CA ALA A 10 -48.91 9.64 -13.06
C ALA A 10 -47.58 10.41 -13.17
N ILE A 11 -47.62 11.74 -13.26
CA ILE A 11 -46.41 12.57 -13.27
C ILE A 11 -45.62 12.42 -11.97
N ILE A 12 -46.31 12.52 -10.82
CA ILE A 12 -45.66 12.39 -9.51
C ILE A 12 -45.03 10.99 -9.36
N ALA A 13 -45.74 9.93 -9.76
CA ALA A 13 -45.21 8.57 -9.75
C ALA A 13 -43.97 8.44 -10.65
N GLY A 14 -44.00 9.02 -11.85
CA GLY A 14 -42.85 9.04 -12.75
C GLY A 14 -41.62 9.74 -12.16
N ILE A 15 -41.83 10.89 -11.49
CA ILE A 15 -40.76 11.63 -10.79
C ILE A 15 -40.17 10.79 -9.65
N ILE A 16 -41.01 10.14 -8.84
CA ILE A 16 -40.55 9.28 -7.74
C ILE A 16 -39.71 8.13 -8.28
N ILE A 17 -40.15 7.46 -9.34
CA ILE A 17 -39.40 6.38 -9.98
C ILE A 17 -38.04 6.88 -10.48
N LEU A 18 -37.99 8.04 -11.13
CA LEU A 18 -36.74 8.64 -11.60
C LEU A 18 -35.76 8.92 -10.45
N LEU A 19 -36.25 9.50 -9.35
CA LEU A 19 -35.44 9.77 -8.16
C LEU A 19 -34.88 8.49 -7.54
N LEU A 20 -35.68 7.42 -7.51
CA LEU A 20 -35.23 6.11 -7.02
C LEU A 20 -34.08 5.55 -7.87
N PHE A 21 -34.19 5.60 -9.20
CA PHE A 21 -33.12 5.16 -10.10
C PHE A 21 -31.83 5.95 -9.91
N ILE A 22 -31.93 7.27 -9.78
CA ILE A 22 -30.77 8.14 -9.50
C ILE A 22 -30.13 7.77 -8.15
N GLY A 23 -30.94 7.56 -7.11
CA GLY A 23 -30.45 7.17 -5.79
C GLY A 23 -29.68 5.84 -5.82
N ILE A 24 -30.20 4.83 -6.51
CA ILE A 24 -29.53 3.54 -6.70
C ILE A 24 -28.21 3.71 -7.47
N GLY A 25 -28.21 4.53 -8.53
CA GLY A 25 -27.00 4.81 -9.31
C GLY A 25 -25.89 5.45 -8.49
N ILE A 26 -26.23 6.45 -7.67
CA ILE A 26 -25.28 7.12 -6.77
C ILE A 26 -24.73 6.13 -5.73
N TYR A 27 -25.61 5.36 -5.08
CA TYR A 27 -25.20 4.38 -4.09
C TYR A 27 -24.22 3.35 -4.67
N ASN A 28 -24.56 2.77 -5.83
CA ASN A 28 -23.70 1.80 -6.51
C ASN A 28 -22.34 2.40 -6.92
N SER A 29 -22.32 3.66 -7.34
CA SER A 29 -21.09 4.36 -7.69
C SER A 29 -20.16 4.51 -6.48
N ILE A 30 -20.71 4.92 -5.33
CA ILE A 30 -19.93 5.06 -4.08
C ILE A 30 -19.37 3.71 -3.62
N VAL A 31 -20.19 2.66 -3.65
CA VAL A 31 -19.76 1.30 -3.29
C VAL A 31 -18.65 0.81 -4.23
N SER A 32 -18.81 1.03 -5.53
CA SER A 32 -17.80 0.69 -6.54
C SER A 32 -16.47 1.41 -6.31
N LEU A 33 -16.52 2.72 -6.02
CA LEU A 33 -15.33 3.51 -5.70
C LEU A 33 -14.64 3.00 -4.43
N ARG A 34 -15.40 2.67 -3.38
CA ARG A 34 -14.86 2.10 -2.14
C ARG A 34 -14.13 0.79 -2.41
N ASN A 35 -14.77 -0.13 -3.13
CA ASN A 35 -14.15 -1.40 -3.50
C ASN A 35 -12.89 -1.21 -4.35
N ARG A 36 -12.86 -0.20 -5.23
CA ARG A 36 -11.67 0.14 -6.02
C ARG A 36 -10.51 0.60 -5.12
N VAL A 37 -10.78 1.42 -4.12
CA VAL A 37 -9.75 1.86 -3.15
C VAL A 37 -9.22 0.67 -2.38
N ASP A 38 -10.09 -0.20 -1.87
CA ASP A 38 -9.70 -1.38 -1.10
C ASP A 38 -8.86 -2.35 -1.95
N ASN A 39 -9.27 -2.59 -3.20
CA ASN A 39 -8.50 -3.42 -4.14
C ASN A 39 -7.11 -2.84 -4.45
N SER A 40 -7.04 -1.52 -4.70
CA SER A 40 -5.76 -0.85 -4.90
C SER A 40 -4.86 -0.96 -3.67
N TRP A 41 -5.44 -0.85 -2.46
CA TRP A 41 -4.69 -1.02 -1.22
C TRP A 41 -4.16 -2.45 -1.05
N HIS A 42 -4.97 -3.47 -1.36
CA HIS A 42 -4.52 -4.86 -1.36
C HIS A 42 -3.36 -5.11 -2.33
N GLN A 43 -3.38 -4.49 -3.52
CA GLN A 43 -2.27 -4.58 -4.45
C GLN A 43 -0.99 -3.97 -3.87
N ILE A 44 -1.09 -2.81 -3.22
CA ILE A 44 0.04 -2.16 -2.55
C ILE A 44 0.58 -3.07 -1.43
N ASP A 45 -0.29 -3.62 -0.57
CA ASP A 45 0.11 -4.51 0.53
C ASP A 45 0.91 -5.72 0.02
N VAL A 46 0.47 -6.35 -1.08
CA VAL A 46 1.21 -7.46 -1.69
C VAL A 46 2.61 -7.04 -2.15
N GLN A 47 2.75 -5.85 -2.74
CA GLN A 47 4.07 -5.35 -3.17
C GLN A 47 4.97 -5.02 -1.97
N LEU A 48 4.43 -4.44 -0.91
CA LEU A 48 5.17 -4.16 0.32
C LEU A 48 5.63 -5.45 0.98
N ARG A 49 4.77 -6.47 1.07
CA ARG A 49 5.14 -7.80 1.58
C ARG A 49 6.28 -8.42 0.78
N LYS A 50 6.20 -8.41 -0.55
CA LYS A 50 7.30 -8.89 -1.41
C LYS A 50 8.61 -8.16 -1.12
N ARG A 51 8.58 -6.84 -0.96
CA ARG A 51 9.76 -6.05 -0.58
C ARG A 51 10.31 -6.49 0.77
N TYR A 52 9.45 -6.73 1.76
CA TYR A 52 9.87 -7.19 3.08
C TYR A 52 10.46 -8.59 3.05
N ASP A 53 9.94 -9.49 2.21
CA ASP A 53 10.46 -10.84 2.06
C ASP A 53 11.87 -10.89 1.44
N LEU A 54 12.26 -9.83 0.71
CA LEU A 54 13.62 -9.69 0.16
C LEU A 54 14.63 -9.14 1.19
N ILE A 55 14.19 -8.45 2.24
CA ILE A 55 15.08 -7.83 3.24
C ILE A 55 15.99 -8.85 3.93
N PRO A 56 15.51 -10.02 4.41
CA PRO A 56 16.38 -11.03 5.02
C PRO A 56 17.52 -11.47 4.08
N ASN A 57 17.22 -11.72 2.80
CA ASN A 57 18.22 -12.10 1.81
C ASN A 57 19.27 -11.00 1.59
N LEU A 58 18.84 -9.74 1.60
CA LEU A 58 19.74 -8.59 1.52
C LEU A 58 20.63 -8.50 2.78
N VAL A 59 20.05 -8.69 3.96
CA VAL A 59 20.78 -8.67 5.24
C VAL A 59 21.82 -9.80 5.30
N GLU A 60 21.47 -11.02 4.90
CA GLU A 60 22.39 -12.16 4.84
C GLU A 60 23.56 -11.90 3.90
N THR A 61 23.26 -11.31 2.74
CA THR A 61 24.28 -10.85 1.79
C THR A 61 25.24 -9.86 2.43
N VAL A 62 24.73 -8.78 3.03
CA VAL A 62 25.59 -7.73 3.63
C VAL A 62 26.38 -8.29 4.81
N LYS A 63 25.77 -9.16 5.63
CA LYS A 63 26.42 -9.84 6.76
C LYS A 63 27.63 -10.68 6.33
N GLY A 64 27.63 -11.20 5.10
CA GLY A 64 28.77 -11.90 4.51
C GLY A 64 30.04 -11.03 4.41
N TYR A 65 29.88 -9.74 4.09
CA TYR A 65 30.99 -8.80 3.84
C TYR A 65 31.24 -7.85 5.02
N ALA A 66 30.19 -7.43 5.73
CA ALA A 66 30.21 -6.41 6.78
C ALA A 66 29.86 -7.01 8.15
N ARG A 67 30.67 -7.97 8.64
CA ARG A 67 30.40 -8.74 9.88
C ARG A 67 30.37 -7.91 11.16
N HIS A 68 31.02 -6.74 11.16
CA HIS A 68 31.10 -5.85 12.31
C HIS A 68 29.89 -4.91 12.44
N GLU A 69 29.02 -4.85 11.42
CA GLU A 69 27.93 -3.88 11.29
C GLU A 69 26.60 -4.42 11.83
N ARG A 70 26.66 -5.09 12.99
CA ARG A 70 25.50 -5.77 13.59
C ARG A 70 24.37 -4.80 13.91
N GLU A 71 24.70 -3.61 14.40
CA GLU A 71 23.70 -2.60 14.79
C GLU A 71 22.88 -2.12 13.58
N THR A 72 23.54 -1.79 12.47
CA THR A 72 22.87 -1.36 11.24
C THR A 72 21.97 -2.47 10.68
N LEU A 73 22.45 -3.72 10.66
CA LEU A 73 21.65 -4.85 10.20
C LEU A 73 20.45 -5.14 11.13
N GLN A 74 20.62 -5.00 12.44
CA GLN A 74 19.53 -5.16 13.40
C GLN A 74 18.47 -4.07 13.21
N ASN A 75 18.88 -2.83 12.95
CA ASN A 75 17.97 -1.73 12.66
C ASN A 75 17.13 -1.99 11.41
N VAL A 76 17.72 -2.57 10.35
CA VAL A 76 16.99 -2.98 9.14
C VAL A 76 15.97 -4.09 9.44
N ILE A 77 16.35 -5.10 10.23
CA ILE A 77 15.43 -6.19 10.64
C ILE A 77 14.27 -5.64 11.48
N ASN A 78 14.56 -4.73 12.41
CA ASN A 78 13.53 -4.10 13.25
C ASN A 78 12.58 -3.25 12.41
N ALA A 79 13.10 -2.46 11.46
CA ALA A 79 12.29 -1.67 10.54
C ALA A 79 11.38 -2.57 9.68
N ARG A 80 11.89 -3.70 9.18
CA ARG A 80 11.08 -4.71 8.48
C ARG A 80 9.92 -5.20 9.35
N LYS A 81 10.17 -5.54 10.61
CA LYS A 81 9.14 -6.04 11.52
C LYS A 81 8.01 -5.01 11.69
N ILE A 82 8.36 -3.75 11.90
CA ILE A 82 7.38 -2.65 12.01
C ILE A 82 6.55 -2.51 10.73
N GLY A 83 7.15 -2.69 9.55
CA GLY A 83 6.44 -2.67 8.26
C GLY A 83 5.47 -3.83 8.06
N ILE A 84 5.79 -5.02 8.57
CA ILE A 84 4.91 -6.20 8.50
C ILE A 84 3.75 -6.09 9.49
N ASP A 85 4.00 -5.53 10.68
CA ASP A 85 3.03 -5.44 11.77
C ASP A 85 2.08 -4.24 11.62
N ALA A 86 2.35 -3.32 10.69
CA ALA A 86 1.51 -2.16 10.41
C ALA A 86 0.11 -2.57 9.92
N LYS A 87 -0.94 -1.98 10.51
CA LYS A 87 -2.35 -2.34 10.22
C LYS A 87 -3.11 -1.24 9.49
N THR A 88 -2.61 0.00 9.57
CA THR A 88 -3.23 1.16 8.94
C THR A 88 -2.32 1.76 7.87
N VAL A 89 -2.91 2.44 6.89
CA VAL A 89 -2.16 3.18 5.84
C VAL A 89 -1.14 4.14 6.46
N LYS A 90 -1.51 4.80 7.57
CA LYS A 90 -0.64 5.75 8.27
C LYS A 90 0.55 5.07 8.94
N GLU A 91 0.33 3.91 9.58
CA GLU A 91 1.42 3.11 10.14
C GLU A 91 2.32 2.58 9.04
N GLN A 92 1.75 2.13 7.92
CA GLN A 92 2.50 1.67 6.75
C GLN A 92 3.43 2.77 6.24
N ALA A 93 2.92 4.00 6.06
CA ALA A 93 3.71 5.13 5.62
C ALA A 93 4.87 5.45 6.58
N LYS A 94 4.63 5.38 7.89
CA LYS A 94 5.68 5.59 8.90
C LYS A 94 6.74 4.50 8.85
N ALA A 95 6.33 3.24 8.70
CA ALA A 95 7.24 2.11 8.57
C ALA A 95 8.10 2.20 7.31
N GLU A 96 7.48 2.56 6.17
CA GLU A 96 8.19 2.76 4.90
C GLU A 96 9.25 3.86 4.96
N ASN A 97 8.95 4.96 5.67
CA ASN A 97 9.94 6.02 5.90
C ASN A 97 11.12 5.52 6.74
N MET A 98 10.86 4.71 7.76
CA MET A 98 11.92 4.11 8.58
C MET A 98 12.78 3.13 7.76
N ILE A 99 12.15 2.23 6.99
CA ILE A 99 12.85 1.29 6.11
C ILE A 99 13.72 2.05 5.11
N THR A 100 13.19 3.10 4.47
CA THR A 100 13.94 3.96 3.55
C THR A 100 15.15 4.60 4.23
N GLY A 101 15.01 5.08 5.47
CA GLY A 101 16.13 5.59 6.26
C GLY A 101 17.20 4.53 6.50
N THR A 102 16.81 3.32 6.95
CA THR A 102 17.76 2.23 7.21
C THR A 102 18.46 1.74 5.95
N LEU A 103 17.77 1.72 4.80
CA LEU A 103 18.37 1.36 3.52
C LEU A 103 19.41 2.40 3.08
N LYS A 104 19.17 3.70 3.29
CA LYS A 104 20.19 4.74 3.02
C LYS A 104 21.46 4.50 3.84
N SER A 105 21.32 4.17 5.12
CA SER A 105 22.48 3.79 5.96
C SER A 105 23.18 2.54 5.43
N LEU A 106 22.43 1.55 4.93
CA LEU A 106 22.99 0.34 4.33
C LEU A 106 23.72 0.62 3.00
N PHE A 107 23.21 1.53 2.17
CA PHE A 107 23.88 1.98 0.96
C PHE A 107 25.17 2.74 1.27
N ALA A 108 25.15 3.65 2.26
CA ALA A 108 26.35 4.33 2.73
C ALA A 108 27.40 3.33 3.23
N LEU A 109 26.97 2.26 3.91
CA LEU A 109 27.86 1.18 4.31
C LEU A 109 28.48 0.50 3.10
N SER A 110 27.71 0.22 2.04
CA SER A 110 28.25 -0.41 0.82
C SER A 110 29.33 0.40 0.12
N GLU A 111 29.38 1.72 0.31
CA GLU A 111 30.48 2.56 -0.21
C GLU A 111 31.81 2.26 0.47
N ASN A 112 31.77 1.91 1.76
CA ASN A 112 32.95 1.50 2.53
C ASN A 112 33.41 0.07 2.21
N TYR A 113 32.58 -0.74 1.54
CA TYR A 113 32.88 -2.11 1.15
C TYR A 113 32.73 -2.30 -0.37
N PRO A 114 33.76 -1.97 -1.18
CA PRO A 114 33.70 -2.00 -2.64
C PRO A 114 33.26 -3.36 -3.22
N ASN A 115 33.67 -4.45 -2.58
CA ASN A 115 33.29 -5.82 -2.96
C ASN A 115 31.78 -6.08 -2.81
N LEU A 116 31.13 -5.48 -1.81
CA LEU A 116 29.67 -5.56 -1.62
C LEU A 116 28.91 -4.76 -2.68
N LYS A 117 29.44 -3.58 -3.06
CA LYS A 117 28.88 -2.71 -4.09
C LYS A 117 28.91 -3.35 -5.48
N ALA A 118 30.01 -4.04 -5.82
CA ALA A 118 30.22 -4.66 -7.12
C ALA A 118 29.38 -5.94 -7.34
N GLU A 119 29.13 -6.72 -6.28
CA GLU A 119 28.59 -8.07 -6.44
C GLU A 119 27.05 -8.14 -6.42
N LYS A 120 26.34 -7.27 -5.68
CA LYS A 120 24.91 -7.53 -5.39
C LYS A 120 23.94 -6.36 -5.33
N ILE A 121 24.37 -5.12 -5.14
CA ILE A 121 23.41 -4.01 -5.03
C ILE A 121 22.79 -3.63 -6.40
N SER A 122 23.44 -3.96 -7.52
CA SER A 122 22.90 -3.63 -8.86
C SER A 122 21.90 -4.66 -9.43
N LEU A 123 21.73 -5.83 -8.81
CA LEU A 123 20.85 -6.89 -9.31
C LEU A 123 19.58 -6.99 -8.44
N LYS A 124 18.49 -6.41 -8.97
CA LYS A 124 17.09 -6.48 -8.49
C LYS A 124 16.69 -5.47 -7.41
N LEU A 125 16.78 -4.19 -7.74
CA LEU A 125 15.71 -3.23 -7.45
C LEU A 125 14.88 -3.02 -8.71
#